data_AF-A0A7C5MB39-F1
#
_entry.id   AF-A0A7C5MB39-F1
#
_cell.length_a   1.000
_cell.length_b   1.000
_cell.length_c   1.000
_cell.angle_alpha   90.00
_cell.angle_beta   90.00
_cell.angle_gamma   90.00
#
_symmetry.space_group_name_H-M   'P 1'
#
loop_
_entity.id
_entity.type
_entity.pdbx_description
1 polymer ?
#
loop_
_entity_poly.entity_id
_entity_poly.type
_entity_poly.pdbx_seq_one_letter_code
_entity_poly.pdbx_strand_id
1 'polypeptide(L)'
;MASQNVYVRSVEALEELRKRLVLFQEEAEAALREMEAAIQQALHSLYERERRWQRKAEIADKEYHRALAALDACQRVAVTGPDGKTYSPPCIAEKAWVARAGKQLRETREKWQEVVMRRRRVEQAAEELRRRVQRFVALAQRDLIKAREQLDRQARKLYEYIALSSSAGAPFTALSSPPGALQTTPPSQVVQDGLAIGLTLTAMGAGAIGLALLRWLQGSWRDAVGRQAGEALAADLVQRELGLREIPFDPPKQGFDRVFLTPDNRVVILESKVREDGRFYPGRTKKWGEQGSPEWIAAHADRMADPTSKAWTPTNERVAALIRELGVENVAVLGVAIERDTGRASVYVRRSGERTWEPLQEGVALEEILGMPAGFSVQEIPLQQIDWDELGDLSAEEYRKVSIEEMREGLRKLVDVVRPAVEAGATAEDFSRMDEEQGLDYAHGYRRIYDAFYGANNCIVVEKVGARYQVINGRHRLLLAREMGVDSLPAQVLIPPRDSKSREGSLDTQEPDTE
;
A
#
# COMPACT_ATOMS: atom_id res chain seq x y z
N MET A 1 -48.03 24.03 34.09
CA MET A 1 -47.07 22.99 33.66
C MET A 1 -47.04 23.03 32.14
N ALA A 2 -45.94 23.52 31.56
CA ALA A 2 -45.80 23.63 30.11
C ALA A 2 -45.54 22.23 29.53
N SER A 3 -46.42 21.79 28.63
CA SER A 3 -46.29 20.50 27.94
C SER A 3 -45.15 20.62 26.92
N GLN A 4 -44.02 19.97 27.18
CA GLN A 4 -42.95 19.84 26.18
C GLN A 4 -43.44 18.90 25.08
N ASN A 5 -43.84 19.47 23.94
CA ASN A 5 -44.08 18.70 22.72
C ASN A 5 -42.74 18.11 22.25
N VAL A 6 -42.50 16.85 22.59
CA VAL A 6 -41.36 16.07 22.07
C VAL A 6 -41.67 15.70 20.62
N TYR A 7 -41.03 16.38 19.67
CA TYR A 7 -41.10 16.05 18.25
C TYR A 7 -40.27 14.78 17.97
N VAL A 8 -40.93 13.62 17.97
CA VAL A 8 -40.31 12.35 17.59
C VAL A 8 -40.22 12.26 16.05
N ARG A 9 -39.13 12.78 15.47
CA ARG A 9 -38.77 12.56 14.04
C ARG A 9 -37.78 11.41 13.84
N SER A 10 -37.37 10.71 14.90
CA SER A 10 -36.16 9.87 14.85
C SER A 10 -36.38 8.37 14.66
N VAL A 11 -37.62 7.85 14.59
CA VAL A 11 -37.84 6.40 14.44
C VAL A 11 -37.34 5.92 13.07
N GLU A 12 -37.71 6.62 12.00
CA GLU A 12 -37.26 6.33 10.63
C GLU A 12 -35.74 6.42 10.51
N ALA A 13 -35.10 7.40 11.18
CA ALA A 13 -33.66 7.55 11.20
C ALA A 13 -32.94 6.38 11.90
N LEU A 14 -33.50 5.86 13.01
CA LEU A 14 -32.97 4.69 13.70
C LEU A 14 -33.11 3.42 12.85
N GLU A 15 -34.23 3.26 12.15
CA GLU A 15 -34.44 2.14 11.23
C GLU A 15 -33.52 2.20 10.02
N GLU A 16 -33.30 3.38 9.44
CA GLU A 16 -32.35 3.58 8.34
C GLU A 16 -30.92 3.29 8.80
N LEU A 17 -30.50 3.80 9.97
CA LEU A 17 -29.19 3.48 10.54
C LEU A 17 -29.02 1.97 10.75
N ARG A 18 -30.07 1.28 11.23
CA ARG A 18 -30.05 -0.19 11.37
C ARG A 18 -29.82 -0.89 10.03
N LYS A 19 -30.53 -0.47 8.97
CA LYS A 19 -30.35 -1.01 7.62
C LYS A 19 -28.92 -0.77 7.11
N ARG A 20 -28.36 0.42 7.36
CA ARG A 20 -26.98 0.77 6.98
C ARG A 20 -25.94 -0.07 7.71
N LEU A 21 -26.14 -0.40 8.99
CA LEU A 21 -25.22 -1.28 9.72
C LEU A 21 -25.22 -2.72 9.17
N VAL A 22 -26.37 -3.23 8.73
CA VAL A 22 -26.45 -4.55 8.07
C VAL A 22 -25.74 -4.52 6.73
N LEU A 23 -26.02 -3.50 5.91
CA LEU A 23 -25.36 -3.33 4.61
C LEU A 23 -23.84 -3.21 4.77
N PHE A 24 -23.38 -2.41 5.73
CA PHE A 24 -21.95 -2.28 6.05
C PHE A 24 -21.32 -3.63 6.41
N GLN A 25 -22.00 -4.46 7.21
CA GLN A 25 -21.49 -5.79 7.55
C GLN A 25 -21.33 -6.67 6.30
N GLU A 26 -22.34 -6.70 5.43
CA GLU A 26 -22.33 -7.49 4.20
C GLU A 26 -21.22 -7.04 3.23
N GLU A 27 -21.06 -5.71 3.07
CA GLU A 27 -20.01 -5.09 2.25
C GLU A 27 -18.61 -5.39 2.81
N ALA A 28 -18.42 -5.26 4.12
CA ALA A 28 -17.15 -5.56 4.78
C ALA A 28 -16.77 -7.04 4.60
N GLU A 29 -17.72 -7.96 4.81
CA GLU A 29 -17.49 -9.39 4.60
C GLU A 29 -17.17 -9.72 3.13
N ALA A 30 -17.83 -9.07 2.17
CA ALA A 30 -17.54 -9.23 0.75
C ALA A 30 -16.13 -8.75 0.40
N ALA A 31 -15.72 -7.57 0.86
CA ALA A 31 -14.40 -7.02 0.65
C ALA A 31 -13.30 -7.91 1.25
N LEU A 32 -13.53 -8.45 2.45
CA LEU A 32 -12.59 -9.39 3.09
C LEU A 32 -12.43 -10.70 2.29
N ARG A 33 -13.52 -11.24 1.73
CA ARG A 33 -13.47 -12.42 0.86
C ARG A 33 -12.69 -12.16 -0.43
N GLU A 34 -12.90 -11.00 -1.05
CA GLU A 34 -12.17 -10.60 -2.26
C GLU A 34 -10.66 -10.47 -1.98
N MET A 35 -10.31 -9.84 -0.85
CA MET A 35 -8.93 -9.68 -0.41
C MET A 35 -8.23 -11.04 -0.18
N GLU A 36 -8.90 -11.98 0.52
CA GLU A 36 -8.36 -13.33 0.71
C GLU A 36 -8.19 -14.06 -0.62
N ALA A 37 -9.15 -13.96 -1.54
CA ALA A 37 -9.03 -14.55 -2.87
C ALA A 37 -7.81 -13.99 -3.66
N ALA A 38 -7.58 -12.68 -3.58
CA ALA A 38 -6.42 -12.05 -4.22
C ALA A 38 -5.08 -12.53 -3.62
N ILE A 39 -5.00 -12.68 -2.29
CA ILE A 39 -3.83 -13.24 -1.60
C ILE A 39 -3.57 -14.68 -2.06
N GLN A 40 -4.62 -15.51 -2.11
CA GLN A 40 -4.50 -16.90 -2.55
C GLN A 40 -4.02 -16.99 -4.01
N GLN A 41 -4.55 -16.15 -4.89
CA GLN A 41 -4.11 -16.08 -6.28
C GLN A 41 -2.63 -15.65 -6.39
N ALA A 42 -2.20 -14.66 -5.60
CA ALA A 42 -0.82 -14.20 -5.57
C ALA A 42 0.15 -15.29 -5.06
N LEU A 43 -0.21 -15.98 -3.97
CA LEU A 43 0.56 -17.11 -3.44
C LEU A 43 0.64 -18.25 -4.45
N HIS A 44 -0.47 -18.61 -5.09
CA HIS A 44 -0.49 -19.63 -6.13
C HIS A 44 0.49 -19.32 -7.27
N SER A 45 0.48 -18.08 -7.78
CA SER A 45 1.44 -17.64 -8.81
C SER A 45 2.89 -17.75 -8.35
N LEU A 46 3.19 -17.45 -7.09
CA LEU A 46 4.54 -17.58 -6.52
C LEU A 46 4.96 -19.04 -6.39
N TYR A 47 4.07 -19.94 -5.98
CA TYR A 47 4.33 -21.38 -5.96
C TYR A 47 4.63 -21.94 -7.35
N GLU A 48 3.88 -21.53 -8.38
CA GLU A 48 4.16 -21.96 -9.76
C GLU A 48 5.52 -21.46 -10.26
N ARG A 49 5.87 -20.21 -9.94
CA ARG A 49 7.17 -19.62 -10.26
C ARG A 49 8.30 -20.32 -9.54
N GLU A 50 8.14 -20.61 -8.25
CA GLU A 50 9.12 -21.36 -7.45
C GLU A 50 9.37 -22.72 -8.08
N ARG A 51 8.31 -23.50 -8.35
CA ARG A 51 8.41 -24.82 -8.98
C ARG A 51 9.09 -24.75 -10.35
N ARG A 52 8.82 -23.70 -11.14
CA ARG A 52 9.48 -23.46 -12.43
C ARG A 52 10.98 -23.22 -12.26
N TRP A 53 11.39 -22.38 -11.33
CA TRP A 53 12.80 -22.06 -11.09
C TRP A 53 13.55 -23.22 -10.43
N GLN A 54 12.92 -23.94 -9.51
CA GLN A 54 13.45 -25.17 -8.93
C GLN A 54 13.79 -26.19 -10.03
N ARG A 55 12.85 -26.50 -10.94
CA ARG A 55 13.12 -27.40 -12.07
C ARG A 55 14.26 -26.91 -12.97
N LYS A 56 14.36 -25.60 -13.21
CA LYS A 56 15.46 -25.02 -13.99
C LYS A 56 16.81 -25.16 -13.27
N ALA A 57 16.83 -24.96 -11.96
CA ALA A 57 18.03 -25.16 -11.15
C ALA A 57 18.46 -26.63 -11.15
N GLU A 58 17.53 -27.58 -11.02
CA GLU A 58 17.81 -29.02 -11.12
C GLU A 58 18.37 -29.43 -12.50
N ILE A 59 17.85 -28.84 -13.59
CA ILE A 59 18.38 -29.08 -14.94
C ILE A 59 19.80 -28.51 -15.07
N ALA A 60 20.02 -27.28 -14.62
CA ALA A 60 21.33 -26.64 -14.65
C ALA A 60 22.37 -27.40 -13.80
N ASP A 61 21.93 -27.98 -12.69
CA ASP A 61 22.76 -28.78 -11.79
C ASP A 61 23.22 -30.08 -12.46
N LYS A 62 22.28 -30.81 -13.09
CA LYS A 62 22.60 -32.01 -13.89
C LYS A 62 23.56 -31.68 -15.03
N GLU A 63 23.37 -30.56 -15.70
CA GLU A 63 24.24 -30.12 -16.80
C GLU A 63 25.64 -29.77 -16.30
N TYR A 64 25.75 -29.11 -15.15
CA TYR A 64 27.03 -28.83 -14.52
C TYR A 64 27.79 -30.12 -14.15
N HIS A 65 27.10 -31.10 -13.57
CA HIS A 65 27.69 -32.40 -13.26
C HIS A 65 28.10 -33.20 -14.50
N ARG A 66 27.34 -33.13 -15.60
CA ARG A 66 27.74 -33.71 -16.89
C ARG A 66 29.00 -33.05 -17.45
N ALA A 67 29.08 -31.73 -17.37
CA ALA A 67 30.28 -30.99 -17.80
C ALA A 67 31.51 -31.39 -16.98
N LEU A 68 31.36 -31.54 -15.66
CA LEU A 68 32.44 -32.01 -14.78
C LEU A 68 32.88 -33.44 -15.12
N ALA A 69 31.94 -34.36 -15.35
CA ALA A 69 32.26 -35.74 -15.73
C ALA A 69 32.98 -35.80 -17.10
N ALA A 70 32.59 -34.96 -18.05
CA ALA A 70 33.26 -34.87 -19.35
C ALA A 70 34.68 -34.31 -19.23
N LEU A 71 34.89 -33.32 -18.36
CA LEU A 71 36.22 -32.80 -18.07
C LEU A 71 37.12 -33.87 -17.43
N ASP A 72 36.61 -34.60 -16.43
CA ASP A 72 37.35 -35.72 -15.81
C ASP A 72 37.69 -36.81 -16.84
N ALA A 73 36.73 -37.17 -17.70
CA ALA A 73 36.96 -38.14 -18.78
C ALA A 73 38.05 -37.66 -19.75
N CYS A 74 38.05 -36.38 -20.16
CA CYS A 74 39.09 -35.80 -21.01
C CYS A 74 40.47 -35.86 -20.33
N GLN A 75 40.55 -35.55 -19.03
CA GLN A 75 41.81 -35.55 -18.27
C GLN A 75 42.40 -36.96 -18.09
N ARG A 76 41.58 -38.02 -18.14
CA ARG A 76 42.05 -39.40 -18.07
C ARG A 76 42.58 -39.95 -19.39
N VAL A 77 42.26 -39.32 -20.53
CA VAL A 77 42.78 -39.74 -21.83
C VAL A 77 44.25 -39.32 -21.91
N ALA A 78 45.14 -40.29 -21.98
CA ALA A 78 46.56 -40.04 -22.21
C ALA A 78 46.80 -39.93 -23.72
N VAL A 79 47.42 -38.84 -24.19
CA VAL A 79 47.73 -38.64 -25.61
C VAL A 79 49.24 -38.77 -25.80
N THR A 80 49.68 -39.63 -26.70
CA THR A 80 51.09 -39.78 -27.05
C THR A 80 51.46 -38.77 -28.14
N GLY A 81 52.46 -37.93 -27.86
CA GLY A 81 52.97 -36.94 -28.78
C GLY A 81 53.83 -37.50 -29.90
N PRO A 82 54.16 -36.66 -30.90
CA PRO A 82 55.12 -37.01 -31.96
C PRO A 82 56.52 -37.38 -31.43
N ASP A 83 56.86 -36.93 -30.22
CA ASP A 83 58.11 -37.23 -29.52
C ASP A 83 58.06 -38.55 -28.71
N GLY A 84 56.95 -39.29 -28.79
CA GLY A 84 56.72 -40.52 -28.04
C GLY A 84 56.38 -40.31 -26.57
N LYS A 85 56.29 -39.07 -26.07
CA LYS A 85 55.92 -38.79 -24.68
C LYS A 85 54.41 -38.72 -24.52
N THR A 86 53.91 -39.25 -23.42
CA THR A 86 52.50 -39.16 -23.06
C THR A 86 52.21 -37.87 -22.29
N TYR A 87 51.21 -37.11 -22.72
CA TYR A 87 50.72 -35.91 -22.05
C TYR A 87 49.21 -35.95 -21.83
N SER A 88 48.73 -35.20 -20.84
CA SER A 88 47.31 -34.94 -20.64
C SER A 88 46.84 -33.92 -21.68
N PRO A 89 45.70 -34.13 -22.36
CA PRO A 89 45.14 -33.14 -23.26
C PRO A 89 44.74 -31.89 -22.48
N PRO A 90 44.74 -30.71 -23.12
CA PRO A 90 44.48 -29.44 -22.44
C PRO A 90 43.02 -29.25 -21.99
N CYS A 91 42.08 -30.04 -22.55
CA CYS A 91 40.64 -30.05 -22.25
C CYS A 91 39.98 -28.65 -22.28
N ILE A 92 40.33 -27.84 -23.28
CA ILE A 92 39.90 -26.42 -23.36
C ILE A 92 38.38 -26.31 -23.51
N ALA A 93 37.77 -27.17 -24.34
CA ALA A 93 36.33 -27.16 -24.60
C ALA A 93 35.53 -27.57 -23.35
N GLU A 94 35.98 -28.61 -22.66
CA GLU A 94 35.35 -29.15 -21.45
C GLU A 94 35.46 -28.14 -20.29
N LYS A 95 36.64 -27.51 -20.10
CA LYS A 95 36.81 -26.42 -19.12
C LYS A 95 35.86 -25.26 -19.41
N ALA A 96 35.74 -24.85 -20.67
CA ALA A 96 34.82 -23.78 -21.06
C ALA A 96 33.34 -24.18 -20.85
N TRP A 97 32.99 -25.44 -21.08
CA TRP A 97 31.65 -25.95 -20.79
C TRP A 97 31.34 -25.97 -19.30
N VAL A 98 32.26 -26.46 -18.46
CA VAL A 98 32.14 -26.39 -16.98
C VAL A 98 31.93 -24.96 -16.51
N ALA A 99 32.72 -24.01 -17.04
CA ALA A 99 32.58 -22.60 -16.68
C ALA A 99 31.20 -22.03 -17.04
N ARG A 100 30.69 -22.30 -18.25
CA ARG A 100 29.35 -21.87 -18.68
C ARG A 100 28.24 -22.52 -17.87
N ALA A 101 28.30 -23.85 -17.66
CA ALA A 101 27.29 -24.59 -16.89
C ALA A 101 27.28 -24.13 -15.42
N GLY A 102 28.46 -23.87 -14.83
CA GLY A 102 28.58 -23.35 -13.47
C GLY A 102 28.00 -21.94 -13.32
N LYS A 103 28.20 -21.06 -14.32
CA LYS A 103 27.55 -19.74 -14.35
C LYS A 103 26.03 -19.87 -14.41
N GLN A 104 25.50 -20.71 -15.31
CA GLN A 104 24.07 -20.94 -15.46
C GLN A 104 23.43 -21.50 -14.17
N LEU A 105 24.13 -22.40 -13.47
CA LEU A 105 23.68 -22.95 -12.19
C LEU A 105 23.58 -21.86 -11.10
N ARG A 106 24.57 -20.97 -11.00
CA ARG A 106 24.53 -19.85 -10.03
C ARG A 106 23.34 -18.92 -10.31
N GLU A 107 23.20 -18.45 -11.55
CA GLU A 107 22.12 -17.52 -11.92
C GLU A 107 20.72 -18.12 -11.71
N THR A 108 20.55 -19.42 -11.98
CA THR A 108 19.25 -20.09 -11.77
C THR A 108 18.95 -20.33 -10.29
N ARG A 109 19.96 -20.67 -9.48
CA ARG A 109 19.81 -20.80 -8.02
C ARG A 109 19.50 -19.45 -7.37
N GLU A 110 20.16 -18.37 -7.77
CA GLU A 110 19.86 -17.01 -7.28
C GLU A 110 18.40 -16.63 -7.56
N LYS A 111 17.91 -16.82 -8.79
CA LYS A 111 16.50 -16.56 -9.14
C LYS A 111 15.52 -17.44 -8.37
N TRP A 112 15.88 -18.69 -8.11
CA TRP A 112 15.06 -19.57 -7.28
C TRP A 112 14.98 -19.05 -5.84
N GLN A 113 16.12 -18.71 -5.23
CA GLN A 113 16.18 -18.14 -3.88
C GLN A 113 15.41 -16.82 -3.77
N GLU A 114 15.50 -15.95 -4.77
CA GLU A 114 14.73 -14.71 -4.85
C GLU A 114 13.21 -14.98 -4.79
N VAL A 115 12.73 -15.95 -5.57
CA VAL A 115 11.30 -16.32 -5.57
C VAL A 115 10.87 -16.96 -4.24
N VAL A 116 11.71 -17.81 -3.64
CA VAL A 116 11.45 -18.38 -2.31
C VAL A 116 11.32 -17.28 -1.26
N MET A 117 12.24 -16.32 -1.25
CA MET A 117 12.19 -15.19 -0.32
C MET A 117 10.96 -14.30 -0.55
N ARG A 118 10.59 -14.05 -1.81
CA ARG A 118 9.35 -13.33 -2.16
C ARG A 118 8.11 -14.06 -1.66
N ARG A 119 8.02 -15.39 -1.84
CA ARG A 119 6.90 -16.19 -1.32
C ARG A 119 6.79 -16.06 0.19
N ARG A 120 7.88 -16.27 0.92
CA ARG A 120 7.88 -16.17 2.40
C ARG A 120 7.40 -14.81 2.90
N ARG A 121 7.83 -13.72 2.26
CA ARG A 121 7.35 -12.36 2.61
C ARG A 121 5.85 -12.20 2.38
N VAL A 122 5.31 -12.74 1.28
CA VAL A 122 3.87 -12.67 1.00
C VAL A 122 3.08 -13.54 1.99
N GLU A 123 3.59 -14.71 2.37
CA GLU A 123 2.97 -15.56 3.39
C GLU A 123 2.92 -14.87 4.76
N GLN A 124 4.03 -14.27 5.19
CA GLN A 124 4.09 -13.51 6.45
C GLN A 124 3.12 -12.32 6.43
N ALA A 125 3.09 -11.55 5.34
CA ALA A 125 2.16 -10.43 5.19
C ALA A 125 0.69 -10.91 5.16
N ALA A 126 0.41 -12.06 4.54
CA ALA A 126 -0.92 -12.66 4.54
C ALA A 126 -1.34 -13.11 5.94
N GLU A 127 -0.46 -13.72 6.72
CA GLU A 127 -0.73 -14.12 8.11
C GLU A 127 -0.99 -12.92 9.00
N GLU A 128 -0.18 -11.86 8.90
CA GLU A 128 -0.39 -10.59 9.58
C GLU A 128 -1.77 -10.01 9.28
N LEU A 129 -2.11 -9.94 7.99
CA LEU A 129 -3.38 -9.41 7.54
C LEU A 129 -4.54 -10.27 8.05
N ARG A 130 -4.43 -11.60 8.01
CA ARG A 130 -5.44 -12.50 8.59
C ARG A 130 -5.61 -12.27 10.09
N ARG A 131 -4.54 -12.07 10.86
CA ARG A 131 -4.63 -11.72 12.28
C ARG A 131 -5.39 -10.40 12.48
N ARG A 132 -5.10 -9.37 11.67
CA ARG A 132 -5.78 -8.06 11.72
C ARG A 132 -7.26 -8.18 11.34
N VAL A 133 -7.57 -8.92 10.28
CA VAL A 133 -8.93 -9.20 9.81
C VAL A 133 -9.72 -9.96 10.87
N GLN A 134 -9.14 -10.98 11.49
CA GLN A 134 -9.81 -11.73 12.57
C GLN A 134 -10.14 -10.83 13.76
N ARG A 135 -9.23 -9.94 14.16
CA ARG A 135 -9.51 -8.94 15.20
C ARG A 135 -10.63 -7.99 14.78
N PHE A 136 -10.58 -7.48 13.55
CA PHE A 136 -11.63 -6.61 13.01
C PHE A 136 -12.99 -7.30 12.98
N VAL A 137 -13.07 -8.53 12.48
CA VAL A 137 -14.31 -9.31 12.44
C VAL A 137 -14.84 -9.56 13.85
N ALA A 138 -13.98 -9.91 14.80
CA ALA A 138 -14.40 -10.12 16.20
C ALA A 138 -14.94 -8.83 16.84
N LEU A 139 -14.31 -7.69 16.56
CA LEU A 139 -14.79 -6.37 17.01
C LEU A 139 -16.12 -6.00 16.34
N ALA A 140 -16.18 -6.10 15.01
CA ALA A 140 -17.36 -5.78 14.22
C ALA A 140 -18.55 -6.65 14.63
N GLN A 141 -18.38 -7.97 14.74
CA GLN A 141 -19.47 -8.86 15.18
C GLN A 141 -19.96 -8.50 16.58
N ARG A 142 -19.06 -8.28 17.54
CA ARG A 142 -19.45 -7.93 18.91
C ARG A 142 -20.18 -6.59 18.97
N ASP A 143 -19.62 -5.57 18.32
CA ASP A 143 -20.05 -4.18 18.51
C ASP A 143 -21.25 -3.84 17.59
N LEU A 144 -21.33 -4.41 16.38
CA LEU A 144 -22.50 -4.27 15.49
C LEU A 144 -23.73 -4.99 16.05
N ILE A 145 -23.58 -6.16 16.67
CA ILE A 145 -24.69 -6.85 17.32
C ILE A 145 -25.24 -5.98 18.46
N LYS A 146 -24.37 -5.48 19.34
CA LYS A 146 -24.78 -4.59 20.44
C LYS A 146 -25.44 -3.31 19.94
N ALA A 147 -24.88 -2.67 18.91
CA ALA A 147 -25.43 -1.48 18.30
C ALA A 147 -26.84 -1.75 17.73
N ARG A 148 -27.01 -2.85 17.00
CA ARG A 148 -28.33 -3.25 16.46
C ARG A 148 -29.35 -3.51 17.56
N GLU A 149 -28.99 -4.24 18.60
CA GLU A 149 -29.88 -4.47 19.74
C GLU A 149 -30.25 -3.17 20.46
N GLN A 150 -29.31 -2.24 20.60
CA GLN A 150 -29.56 -0.94 21.21
C GLN A 150 -30.52 -0.10 20.36
N LEU A 151 -30.31 -0.06 19.04
CA LEU A 151 -31.21 0.60 18.10
C LEU A 151 -32.60 -0.02 18.13
N ASP A 152 -32.71 -1.36 18.17
CA ASP A 152 -34.00 -2.06 18.27
C ASP A 152 -34.72 -1.74 19.60
N ARG A 153 -33.98 -1.70 20.73
CA ARG A 153 -34.54 -1.29 22.03
C ARG A 153 -35.04 0.16 22.01
N GLN A 154 -34.28 1.07 21.39
CA GLN A 154 -34.67 2.49 21.28
C GLN A 154 -35.89 2.67 20.37
N ALA A 155 -35.92 2.00 19.22
CA ALA A 155 -37.06 2.03 18.31
C ALA A 155 -38.34 1.52 18.98
N ARG A 156 -38.27 0.38 19.71
CA ARG A 156 -39.43 -0.15 20.46
C ARG A 156 -39.97 0.83 21.49
N LYS A 157 -39.10 1.46 22.29
CA LYS A 157 -39.52 2.46 23.28
C LYS A 157 -40.24 3.65 22.64
N LEU A 158 -39.76 4.10 21.46
CA LEU A 158 -40.41 5.19 20.72
C LEU A 158 -41.77 4.74 20.15
N TYR A 159 -41.88 3.52 19.64
CA TYR A 159 -43.17 2.96 19.19
C TYR A 159 -44.18 2.82 20.33
N GLU A 160 -43.76 2.36 21.52
CA GLU A 160 -44.60 2.29 22.71
C GLU A 160 -45.11 3.68 23.13
N TYR A 161 -44.24 4.70 23.08
CA TYR A 161 -44.62 6.08 23.38
C TYR A 161 -45.64 6.63 22.37
N ILE A 162 -45.43 6.38 21.07
CA ILE A 162 -46.38 6.76 20.01
C ILE A 162 -47.73 6.07 20.21
N ALA A 163 -47.74 4.78 20.57
CA ALA A 163 -48.97 4.02 20.81
C ALA A 163 -49.76 4.56 22.02
N LEU A 164 -49.09 4.86 23.13
CA LEU A 164 -49.71 5.44 24.33
C LEU A 164 -50.29 6.83 24.08
N SER A 165 -49.58 7.67 23.31
CA SER A 165 -50.07 9.00 22.92
C SER A 165 -51.30 8.93 21.99
N SER A 166 -51.45 7.84 21.23
CA SER A 166 -52.57 7.64 20.31
C SER A 166 -53.84 7.14 21.01
N SER A 167 -53.73 6.49 22.18
CA SER A 167 -54.90 5.99 22.93
C SER A 167 -55.53 7.03 23.86
N ALA A 168 -54.83 8.11 24.19
CA ALA A 168 -55.36 9.22 24.96
C ALA A 168 -56.21 10.13 24.04
N GLY A 169 -57.42 9.68 23.70
CA GLY A 169 -58.37 10.32 22.79
C GLY A 169 -58.94 11.67 23.25
N ALA A 170 -58.10 12.62 23.66
CA ALA A 170 -58.49 14.01 23.74
C ALA A 170 -58.49 14.59 22.31
N PRO A 171 -59.62 15.12 21.80
CA PRO A 171 -59.65 15.78 20.51
C PRO A 171 -58.73 17.00 20.56
N PHE A 172 -57.56 16.88 19.93
CA PHE A 172 -56.64 18.00 19.75
C PHE A 172 -57.29 18.92 18.71
N THR A 173 -58.02 19.92 19.18
CA THR A 173 -58.49 21.01 18.33
C THR A 173 -57.28 21.62 17.64
N ALA A 174 -57.25 21.51 16.31
CA ALA A 174 -56.25 22.10 15.45
C ALA A 174 -56.24 23.62 15.63
N LEU A 175 -55.40 24.12 16.53
CA LEU A 175 -55.06 25.54 16.59
C LEU A 175 -54.10 25.81 15.43
N SER A 176 -54.69 26.34 14.36
CA SER A 176 -54.03 26.99 13.24
C SER A 176 -52.94 27.94 13.76
N SER A 177 -51.68 27.52 13.64
CA SER A 177 -50.55 28.41 13.92
C SER A 177 -50.33 29.38 12.75
N PRO A 178 -49.83 30.60 13.01
CA PRO A 178 -49.65 31.62 11.97
C PRO A 178 -48.48 31.25 11.04
N PRO A 179 -48.44 31.77 9.80
CA PRO A 179 -47.33 31.58 8.87
C PRO A 179 -46.14 32.41 9.34
N GLY A 180 -45.23 31.80 10.10
CA GLY A 180 -44.00 32.41 10.60
C GLY A 180 -42.78 31.57 10.25
N ALA A 181 -42.04 32.03 9.24
CA ALA A 181 -40.65 31.72 8.88
C ALA A 181 -40.07 30.35 9.33
N LEU A 182 -40.01 29.42 8.37
CA LEU A 182 -39.11 28.27 8.40
C LEU A 182 -37.64 28.74 8.41
N GLN A 183 -37.03 28.82 9.59
CA GLN A 183 -35.59 28.67 9.71
C GLN A 183 -35.27 27.18 9.72
N THR A 184 -34.94 26.65 8.55
CA THR A 184 -34.25 25.37 8.40
C THR A 184 -32.87 25.49 9.04
N THR A 185 -32.71 24.96 10.25
CA THR A 185 -31.38 24.61 10.75
C THR A 185 -30.99 23.29 10.10
N PRO A 186 -29.84 23.23 9.39
CA PRO A 186 -29.40 21.99 8.77
C PRO A 186 -28.97 20.98 9.86
N PRO A 187 -29.35 19.71 9.73
CA PRO A 187 -28.88 18.65 10.61
C PRO A 187 -27.46 18.27 10.17
N SER A 188 -26.44 18.99 10.64
CA SER A 188 -25.04 18.63 10.37
C SER A 188 -24.11 18.59 11.59
N GLN A 189 -24.57 18.89 12.80
CA GLN A 189 -23.67 18.99 13.96
C GLN A 189 -23.81 17.90 15.03
N VAL A 190 -24.77 16.97 14.94
CA VAL A 190 -24.92 15.88 15.94
C VAL A 190 -24.36 14.53 15.45
N VAL A 191 -23.95 14.44 14.18
CA VAL A 191 -23.37 13.21 13.60
C VAL A 191 -21.84 13.30 13.45
N GLN A 192 -21.23 14.48 13.61
CA GLN A 192 -19.78 14.66 13.44
C GLN A 192 -18.91 14.14 14.59
N ASP A 193 -19.46 13.96 15.79
CA ASP A 193 -18.68 13.51 16.95
C ASP A 193 -18.72 11.98 17.20
N GLY A 194 -19.42 11.21 16.35
CA GLY A 194 -19.69 9.79 16.59
C GLY A 194 -19.01 8.77 15.66
N LEU A 195 -18.38 9.19 14.55
CA LEU A 195 -17.86 8.26 13.53
C LEU A 195 -16.48 8.71 13.01
N ALA A 196 -15.47 8.63 13.88
CA ALA A 196 -14.05 8.77 13.52
C ALA A 196 -13.35 7.41 13.29
N ILE A 197 -14.08 6.39 12.82
CA ILE A 197 -13.51 5.13 12.35
C ILE A 197 -14.09 4.85 10.97
N GLY A 198 -13.60 5.58 9.97
CA GLY A 198 -14.05 5.52 8.59
C GLY A 198 -12.98 4.94 7.66
N LEU A 199 -12.72 3.64 7.76
CA LEU A 199 -12.09 2.88 6.67
C LEU A 199 -13.22 2.53 5.69
N THR A 200 -13.67 3.50 4.90
CA THR A 200 -14.61 3.24 3.80
C THR A 200 -13.82 2.65 2.64
N LEU A 201 -13.66 1.32 2.65
CA LEU A 201 -13.30 0.53 1.48
C LEU A 201 -14.49 0.56 0.52
N THR A 202 -14.58 1.60 -0.32
CA THR A 202 -15.56 1.64 -1.41
C THR A 202 -15.28 0.49 -2.39
N ALA A 203 -16.26 -0.41 -2.48
CA ALA A 203 -16.18 -1.76 -3.03
C ALA A 203 -16.06 -1.86 -4.57
N MET A 204 -15.35 -0.96 -5.25
CA MET A 204 -15.13 -1.05 -6.70
C MET A 204 -13.67 -0.91 -7.17
N GLY A 205 -12.70 -0.76 -6.25
CA GLY A 205 -11.26 -0.66 -6.61
C GLY A 205 -10.31 -1.50 -5.73
N ALA A 206 -10.83 -2.32 -4.82
CA ALA A 206 -10.07 -2.95 -3.74
C ALA A 206 -8.95 -3.90 -4.22
N GLY A 207 -9.14 -4.59 -5.35
CA GLY A 207 -8.15 -5.55 -5.86
C GLY A 207 -6.79 -4.93 -6.22
N ALA A 208 -6.77 -3.77 -6.88
CA ALA A 208 -5.52 -3.12 -7.30
C ALA A 208 -4.85 -2.33 -6.16
N ILE A 209 -5.67 -1.63 -5.36
CA ILE A 209 -5.20 -0.82 -4.23
C ILE A 209 -4.66 -1.71 -3.10
N GLY A 210 -5.33 -2.83 -2.80
CA GLY A 210 -4.86 -3.80 -1.80
C GLY A 210 -3.52 -4.45 -2.17
N LEU A 211 -3.32 -4.77 -3.46
CA LEU A 211 -2.04 -5.28 -3.98
C LEU A 211 -0.93 -4.21 -3.98
N ALA A 212 -1.28 -2.95 -4.27
CA ALA A 212 -0.35 -1.83 -4.19
C ALA A 212 0.06 -1.56 -2.73
N LEU A 213 -0.89 -1.54 -1.80
CA LEU A 213 -0.65 -1.43 -0.35
C LEU A 213 0.19 -2.58 0.21
N LEU A 214 -0.09 -3.83 -0.20
CA LEU A 214 0.71 -4.99 0.22
C LEU A 214 2.14 -4.95 -0.33
N ARG A 215 2.36 -4.44 -1.54
CA ARG A 215 3.71 -4.24 -2.09
C ARG A 215 4.42 -3.01 -1.52
N TRP A 216 3.65 -1.99 -1.12
CA TRP A 216 4.14 -0.79 -0.44
C TRP A 216 4.62 -1.12 0.98
N LEU A 217 3.86 -1.92 1.73
CA LEU A 217 4.25 -2.47 3.05
C LEU A 217 5.50 -3.37 2.99
N GLN A 218 5.89 -3.84 1.80
CA GLN A 218 7.11 -4.65 1.59
C GLN A 218 8.38 -3.79 1.39
N GLY A 219 8.31 -2.48 1.60
CA GLY A 219 9.48 -1.60 1.63
C GLY A 219 10.22 -1.60 0.30
N SER A 220 9.51 -1.43 -0.82
CA SER A 220 10.13 -1.16 -2.12
C SER A 220 9.15 -0.45 -3.03
N TRP A 221 8.65 0.71 -2.59
CA TRP A 221 7.73 1.50 -3.41
C TRP A 221 8.31 1.72 -4.83
N ARG A 222 9.65 1.79 -4.98
CA ARG A 222 10.43 1.81 -6.24
C ARG A 222 10.05 0.73 -7.26
N ASP A 223 9.83 -0.50 -6.82
CA ASP A 223 9.48 -1.66 -7.68
C ASP A 223 7.97 -1.94 -7.69
N ALA A 224 7.25 -1.47 -6.66
CA ALA A 224 5.84 -1.74 -6.44
C ALA A 224 4.92 -0.85 -7.29
N VAL A 225 5.30 0.41 -7.49
CA VAL A 225 4.54 1.38 -8.29
C VAL A 225 4.83 1.15 -9.78
N GLY A 226 4.42 -0.02 -10.26
CA GLY A 226 4.25 -0.24 -11.69
C GLY A 226 3.09 0.61 -12.23
N ARG A 227 2.99 0.72 -13.56
CA ARG A 227 1.96 1.53 -14.24
C ARG A 227 0.55 1.36 -13.62
N GLN A 228 0.10 0.14 -13.42
CA GLN A 228 -1.24 -0.16 -12.86
C GLN A 228 -1.42 0.30 -11.41
N ALA A 229 -0.37 0.22 -10.58
CA ALA A 229 -0.45 0.66 -9.18
C ALA A 229 -0.45 2.19 -9.11
N GLY A 230 0.35 2.87 -9.94
CA GLY A 230 0.31 4.32 -10.06
C GLY A 230 -1.05 4.83 -10.55
N GLU A 231 -1.65 4.16 -11.54
CA GLU A 231 -3.01 4.45 -12.02
C GLU A 231 -4.06 4.30 -10.92
N ALA A 232 -3.98 3.24 -10.10
CA ALA A 232 -4.91 3.00 -9.00
C ALA A 232 -4.75 4.04 -7.86
N LEU A 233 -3.52 4.40 -7.51
CA LEU A 233 -3.24 5.43 -6.50
C LEU A 233 -3.69 6.82 -6.97
N ALA A 234 -3.45 7.14 -8.24
CA ALA A 234 -3.93 8.37 -8.83
C ALA A 234 -5.46 8.45 -8.82
N ALA A 235 -6.14 7.33 -9.09
CA ALA A 235 -7.60 7.23 -9.02
C ALA A 235 -8.11 7.47 -7.58
N ASP A 236 -7.57 6.78 -6.58
CA ASP A 236 -7.98 6.95 -5.18
C ASP A 236 -7.74 8.39 -4.68
N LEU A 237 -6.60 8.98 -5.04
CA LEU A 237 -6.27 10.38 -4.77
C LEU A 237 -7.36 11.33 -5.29
N VAL A 238 -7.70 11.27 -6.59
CA VAL A 238 -8.69 12.20 -7.14
C VAL A 238 -10.13 11.90 -6.67
N GLN A 239 -10.45 10.67 -6.27
CA GLN A 239 -11.75 10.37 -5.66
C GLN A 239 -11.87 11.02 -4.28
N ARG A 240 -10.84 10.88 -3.43
CA ARG A 240 -10.85 11.41 -2.05
C ARG A 240 -10.74 12.93 -2.00
N GLU A 241 -9.73 13.48 -2.69
CA GLU A 241 -9.42 14.91 -2.59
C GLU A 241 -10.40 15.78 -3.40
N LEU A 242 -10.88 15.27 -4.54
CA LEU A 242 -11.71 16.06 -5.46
C LEU A 242 -13.17 15.60 -5.52
N GLY A 243 -13.55 14.57 -4.75
CA GLY A 243 -14.92 14.05 -4.72
C GLY A 243 -15.40 13.49 -6.06
N LEU A 244 -14.47 13.04 -6.91
CA LEU A 244 -14.80 12.47 -8.22
C LEU A 244 -15.32 11.04 -8.08
N ARG A 245 -16.27 10.66 -8.94
CA ARG A 245 -16.82 9.30 -9.00
C ARG A 245 -16.31 8.58 -10.25
N GLU A 246 -15.54 7.51 -10.09
CA GLU A 246 -15.08 6.70 -11.23
C GLU A 246 -16.28 6.06 -11.92
N ILE A 247 -16.28 6.07 -13.26
CA ILE A 247 -17.27 5.32 -14.05
C ILE A 247 -16.61 4.08 -14.64
N PRO A 248 -17.34 2.97 -14.78
CA PRO A 248 -16.81 1.77 -15.42
C PRO A 248 -16.21 2.12 -16.78
N PHE A 249 -14.99 1.64 -17.00
CA PHE A 249 -14.18 1.94 -18.16
C PHE A 249 -13.19 0.79 -18.39
N ASP A 250 -13.06 0.34 -19.65
CA ASP A 250 -12.11 -0.71 -20.02
C ASP A 250 -10.86 -0.04 -20.66
N PRO A 251 -9.80 0.24 -19.89
CA PRO A 251 -8.67 1.01 -20.38
C PRO A 251 -8.00 0.31 -21.57
N PRO A 252 -7.98 0.93 -22.76
CA PRO A 252 -7.25 0.37 -23.89
C PRO A 252 -5.74 0.45 -23.64
N LYS A 253 -4.94 -0.39 -24.31
CA LYS A 253 -3.46 -0.34 -24.22
C LYS A 253 -2.88 1.06 -24.50
N GLN A 254 -3.61 1.88 -25.27
CA GLN A 254 -3.30 3.26 -25.61
C GLN A 254 -4.60 4.06 -25.59
N GLY A 255 -4.75 4.96 -24.62
CA GLY A 255 -5.89 5.85 -24.44
C GLY A 255 -5.95 6.35 -23.01
N PHE A 256 -7.16 6.67 -22.55
CA PHE A 256 -7.41 7.15 -21.19
C PHE A 256 -6.97 6.10 -20.18
N ASP A 257 -6.36 6.54 -19.07
CA ASP A 257 -6.05 5.61 -17.98
C ASP A 257 -7.32 5.32 -17.16
N ARG A 258 -8.10 6.37 -16.81
CA ARG A 258 -9.35 6.28 -16.04
C ARG A 258 -10.33 7.38 -16.44
N VAL A 259 -11.62 7.20 -16.13
CA VAL A 259 -12.67 8.20 -16.40
C VAL A 259 -13.57 8.38 -15.17
N PHE A 260 -13.91 9.63 -14.89
CA PHE A 260 -14.67 10.04 -13.72
C PHE A 260 -15.83 10.96 -14.09
N LEU A 261 -16.76 11.11 -13.15
CA LEU A 261 -17.78 12.15 -13.12
C LEU A 261 -17.54 13.09 -11.93
N THR A 262 -17.70 14.39 -12.16
CA THR A 262 -17.84 15.38 -11.09
C THR A 262 -19.20 15.26 -10.39
N PRO A 263 -19.41 15.91 -9.22
CA PRO A 263 -20.71 15.96 -8.57
C PRO A 263 -21.84 16.54 -9.46
N ASP A 264 -21.51 17.44 -10.39
CA ASP A 264 -22.43 17.99 -11.39
C ASP A 264 -22.50 17.17 -12.69
N ASN A 265 -22.03 15.92 -12.68
CA ASN A 265 -22.06 14.94 -13.78
C ASN A 265 -21.28 15.36 -15.04
N ARG A 266 -20.21 16.14 -14.90
CA ARG A 266 -19.26 16.39 -16.01
C ARG A 266 -18.23 15.28 -16.09
N VAL A 267 -17.87 14.91 -17.31
CA VAL A 267 -16.83 13.90 -17.55
C VAL A 267 -15.44 14.49 -17.29
N VAL A 268 -14.63 13.76 -16.53
CA VAL A 268 -13.22 14.05 -16.28
C VAL A 268 -12.39 12.84 -16.70
N ILE A 269 -11.37 13.07 -17.52
CA ILE A 269 -10.40 12.04 -17.91
C ILE A 269 -9.19 12.15 -17.01
N LEU A 270 -8.71 11.03 -16.48
CA LEU A 270 -7.49 10.99 -15.68
C LEU A 270 -6.37 10.31 -16.46
N GLU A 271 -5.20 10.92 -16.41
CA GLU A 271 -3.94 10.42 -16.91
C GLU A 271 -2.93 10.39 -15.77
N SER A 272 -2.31 9.24 -15.53
CA SER A 272 -1.32 9.08 -14.46
C SER A 272 0.06 8.81 -15.02
N LYS A 273 1.09 9.33 -14.36
CA LYS A 273 2.50 9.09 -14.70
C LYS A 273 3.29 8.91 -13.40
N VAL A 274 4.11 7.88 -13.37
CA VAL A 274 5.04 7.60 -12.25
C VAL A 274 6.43 7.91 -12.77
N ARG A 275 7.09 8.93 -12.20
CA ARG A 275 8.41 9.42 -12.67
C ARG A 275 9.30 9.80 -11.50
N GLU A 276 10.61 9.85 -11.74
CA GLU A 276 11.62 10.22 -10.74
C GLU A 276 11.48 11.67 -10.26
N ASP A 277 11.14 12.60 -11.15
CA ASP A 277 11.10 14.04 -10.84
C ASP A 277 9.74 14.56 -10.37
N GLY A 278 8.73 13.69 -10.26
CA GLY A 278 7.38 14.06 -9.85
C GLY A 278 6.66 15.06 -10.78
N ARG A 279 7.25 15.41 -11.93
CA ARG A 279 6.68 16.40 -12.84
C ARG A 279 5.82 15.75 -13.90
N PHE A 280 4.66 16.36 -14.16
CA PHE A 280 3.79 15.93 -15.24
C PHE A 280 4.29 16.47 -16.57
N TYR A 281 4.64 15.57 -17.49
CA TYR A 281 4.96 15.93 -18.87
C TYR A 281 3.94 15.25 -19.79
N PRO A 282 3.06 16.01 -20.45
CA PRO A 282 2.12 15.42 -21.39
C PRO A 282 2.88 14.76 -22.54
N GLY A 283 2.47 13.54 -22.90
CA GLY A 283 2.95 12.91 -24.12
C GLY A 283 2.44 13.69 -25.34
N ARG A 284 3.28 13.85 -26.37
CA ARG A 284 2.79 14.19 -27.71
C ARG A 284 2.53 12.91 -28.48
N THR A 285 1.28 12.70 -28.88
CA THR A 285 0.97 11.60 -29.78
C THR A 285 1.24 12.05 -31.21
N LYS A 286 1.92 11.22 -32.01
CA LYS A 286 2.26 11.58 -33.40
C LYS A 286 1.03 11.84 -34.27
N LYS A 287 -0.12 11.28 -33.91
CA LYS A 287 -1.33 11.24 -34.74
C LYS A 287 -2.49 12.10 -34.22
N TRP A 288 -2.58 12.33 -32.91
CA TRP A 288 -3.81 12.88 -32.29
C TRP A 288 -3.54 14.11 -31.43
N GLY A 289 -2.43 14.80 -31.67
CA GLY A 289 -2.08 16.00 -30.90
C GLY A 289 -1.49 15.70 -29.53
N GLU A 290 -1.54 16.73 -28.69
CA GLU A 290 -1.01 16.69 -27.33
C GLU A 290 -1.98 15.97 -26.39
N GLN A 291 -1.45 15.14 -25.50
CA GLN A 291 -2.26 14.43 -24.54
C GLN A 291 -3.12 15.39 -23.70
N GLY A 292 -4.42 15.08 -23.62
CA GLY A 292 -5.43 15.91 -22.97
C GLY A 292 -5.96 17.09 -23.79
N SER A 293 -5.55 17.26 -25.05
CA SER A 293 -6.16 18.27 -25.94
C SER A 293 -7.53 17.81 -26.46
N PRO A 294 -8.40 18.73 -26.92
CA PRO A 294 -9.70 18.37 -27.51
C PRO A 294 -9.59 17.39 -28.67
N GLU A 295 -8.58 17.54 -29.54
CA GLU A 295 -8.34 16.64 -30.67
C GLU A 295 -7.94 15.24 -30.21
N TRP A 296 -7.15 15.15 -29.12
CA TRP A 296 -6.76 13.89 -28.53
C TRP A 296 -7.95 13.18 -27.87
N ILE A 297 -8.80 13.93 -27.16
CA ILE A 297 -10.04 13.41 -26.54
C ILE A 297 -10.99 12.91 -27.62
N ALA A 298 -11.25 13.73 -28.66
CA ALA A 298 -12.13 13.37 -29.77
C ALA A 298 -11.67 12.10 -30.48
N ALA A 299 -10.37 12.01 -30.82
CA ALA A 299 -9.82 10.85 -31.50
C ALA A 299 -9.94 9.55 -30.66
N HIS A 300 -9.81 9.64 -29.33
CA HIS A 300 -10.01 8.47 -28.46
C HIS A 300 -11.49 8.12 -28.31
N ALA A 301 -12.37 9.11 -28.15
CA ALA A 301 -13.82 8.89 -28.13
C ALA A 301 -14.32 8.22 -29.41
N ASP A 302 -13.84 8.65 -30.58
CA ASP A 302 -14.20 8.03 -31.86
C ASP A 302 -13.77 6.56 -31.93
N ARG A 303 -12.56 6.26 -31.45
CA ARG A 303 -12.06 4.87 -31.38
C ARG A 303 -12.81 4.02 -30.36
N MET A 304 -13.35 4.61 -29.30
CA MET A 304 -14.15 3.90 -28.30
C MET A 304 -15.58 3.65 -28.77
N ALA A 305 -16.08 4.46 -29.70
CA ALA A 305 -17.40 4.30 -30.31
C ALA A 305 -17.42 3.45 -31.58
N ASP A 306 -16.27 3.14 -32.19
CA ASP A 306 -16.15 2.31 -33.40
C ASP A 306 -16.08 0.81 -33.04
N PRO A 307 -17.11 -0.01 -33.32
CA PRO A 307 -17.12 -1.43 -33.00
C PRO A 307 -15.99 -2.26 -33.62
N THR A 308 -15.30 -1.73 -34.63
CA THR A 308 -14.14 -2.39 -35.27
C THR A 308 -12.80 -2.06 -34.59
N SER A 309 -12.78 -1.05 -33.72
CA SER A 309 -11.59 -0.61 -33.01
C SER A 309 -11.27 -1.51 -31.81
N LYS A 310 -9.97 -1.76 -31.58
CA LYS A 310 -9.49 -2.47 -30.37
C LYS A 310 -9.79 -1.74 -29.05
N ALA A 311 -10.21 -0.47 -29.11
CA ALA A 311 -10.60 0.31 -27.95
C ALA A 311 -12.12 0.22 -27.66
N TRP A 312 -12.90 -0.42 -28.52
CA TRP A 312 -14.33 -0.55 -28.32
C TRP A 312 -14.65 -1.67 -27.34
N THR A 313 -15.50 -1.32 -26.38
CA THR A 313 -16.28 -2.21 -25.54
C THR A 313 -17.64 -1.52 -25.32
N PRO A 314 -18.72 -2.25 -24.95
CA PRO A 314 -19.99 -1.61 -24.64
C PRO A 314 -19.89 -0.54 -23.55
N THR A 315 -18.92 -0.68 -22.64
CA THR A 315 -18.63 0.29 -21.59
C THR A 315 -17.95 1.53 -22.14
N ASN A 316 -16.93 1.37 -22.99
CA ASN A 316 -16.22 2.48 -23.61
C ASN A 316 -17.09 3.26 -24.60
N GLU A 317 -18.01 2.59 -25.30
CA GLU A 317 -18.99 3.23 -26.17
C GLU A 317 -19.90 4.20 -25.39
N ARG A 318 -20.36 3.82 -24.19
CA ARG A 318 -21.14 4.71 -23.32
C ARG A 318 -20.34 5.94 -22.89
N VAL A 319 -19.06 5.77 -22.54
CA VAL A 319 -18.17 6.89 -22.23
C VAL A 319 -18.00 7.81 -23.44
N ALA A 320 -17.79 7.24 -24.63
CA ALA A 320 -17.67 8.01 -25.87
C ALA A 320 -18.95 8.80 -26.18
N ALA A 321 -20.13 8.22 -25.94
CA ALA A 321 -21.41 8.91 -26.11
C ALA A 321 -21.54 10.11 -25.16
N LEU A 322 -21.17 9.95 -23.88
CA LEU A 322 -21.16 11.06 -22.90
C LEU A 322 -20.21 12.19 -23.32
N ILE A 323 -19.00 11.84 -23.79
CA ILE A 323 -18.04 12.83 -24.27
C ILE A 323 -18.59 13.61 -25.48
N ARG A 324 -19.27 12.93 -26.40
CA ARG A 324 -19.89 13.57 -27.58
C ARG A 324 -21.09 14.44 -27.22
N GLU A 325 -21.91 14.01 -26.27
CA GLU A 325 -23.06 14.77 -25.78
C GLU A 325 -22.63 16.06 -25.09
N LEU A 326 -21.59 15.99 -24.24
CA LEU A 326 -21.04 17.15 -23.57
C LEU A 326 -20.28 18.09 -24.52
N GLY A 327 -19.69 17.55 -25.60
CA GLY A 327 -18.68 18.24 -26.39
C GLY A 327 -17.29 18.12 -25.76
N VAL A 328 -16.27 17.88 -26.57
CA VAL A 328 -14.89 17.65 -26.09
C VAL A 328 -14.29 18.90 -25.44
N GLU A 329 -14.81 20.07 -25.77
CA GLU A 329 -14.55 21.36 -25.14
C GLU A 329 -15.03 21.46 -23.69
N ASN A 330 -15.91 20.55 -23.25
CA ASN A 330 -16.47 20.54 -21.89
C ASN A 330 -15.91 19.40 -21.03
N VAL A 331 -14.96 18.63 -21.54
CA VAL A 331 -14.29 17.53 -20.82
C VAL A 331 -12.98 18.02 -20.22
N ALA A 332 -12.85 17.95 -18.90
CA ALA A 332 -11.61 18.29 -18.20
C ALA A 332 -10.65 17.09 -18.18
N VAL A 333 -9.35 17.35 -18.19
CA VAL A 333 -8.33 16.29 -18.07
C VAL A 333 -7.47 16.56 -16.84
N LEU A 334 -7.36 15.55 -15.98
CA LEU A 334 -6.47 15.54 -14.84
C LEU A 334 -5.21 14.76 -15.16
N GLY A 335 -4.06 15.32 -14.82
CA GLY A 335 -2.76 14.71 -14.90
C GLY A 335 -2.25 14.46 -13.49
N VAL A 336 -2.02 13.22 -13.10
CA VAL A 336 -1.42 12.93 -11.79
C VAL A 336 0.00 12.45 -12.01
N ALA A 337 0.97 13.20 -11.47
CA ALA A 337 2.36 12.81 -11.44
C ALA A 337 2.70 12.32 -10.04
N ILE A 338 3.09 11.05 -9.94
CA ILE A 338 3.59 10.47 -8.70
C ILE A 338 5.11 10.50 -8.78
N GLU A 339 5.71 11.30 -7.90
CA GLU A 339 7.13 11.29 -7.65
C GLU A 339 7.49 9.95 -7.03
N ARG A 340 8.38 9.26 -7.73
CA ARG A 340 8.96 8.01 -7.27
C ARG A 340 9.53 8.24 -5.87
N ASP A 341 10.63 8.96 -5.76
CA ASP A 341 11.50 8.87 -4.59
C ASP A 341 10.88 9.32 -3.27
N THR A 342 9.97 10.28 -3.35
CA THR A 342 9.33 10.88 -2.16
C THR A 342 7.94 10.29 -1.87
N GLY A 343 7.36 9.52 -2.80
CA GLY A 343 5.96 9.08 -2.70
C GLY A 343 4.96 10.24 -2.70
N ARG A 344 5.36 11.42 -3.19
CA ARG A 344 4.47 12.58 -3.31
C ARG A 344 3.76 12.59 -4.66
N ALA A 345 2.52 13.03 -4.69
CA ALA A 345 1.73 13.16 -5.89
C ALA A 345 1.36 14.62 -6.13
N SER A 346 1.46 15.05 -7.37
CA SER A 346 0.96 16.34 -7.83
C SER A 346 -0.15 16.11 -8.84
N VAL A 347 -1.26 16.82 -8.64
CA VAL A 347 -2.44 16.81 -9.50
C VAL A 347 -2.42 18.07 -10.34
N TYR A 348 -2.50 17.90 -11.64
CA TYR A 348 -2.58 18.96 -12.64
C TYR A 348 -3.94 18.88 -13.32
N VAL A 349 -4.46 20.02 -13.73
CA VAL A 349 -5.66 20.12 -14.54
C VAL A 349 -5.32 20.78 -15.86
N ARG A 350 -5.93 20.29 -16.94
CA ARG A 350 -5.97 20.97 -18.23
C ARG A 350 -7.42 21.27 -18.54
N ARG A 351 -7.76 22.56 -18.58
CA ARG A 351 -9.07 23.00 -19.08
C ARG A 351 -9.08 22.93 -20.60
N SER A 352 -10.26 22.71 -21.16
CA SER A 352 -10.37 22.62 -22.61
C SER A 352 -10.08 23.95 -23.29
N GLY A 353 -9.38 23.90 -24.42
CA GLY A 353 -8.89 25.09 -25.13
C GLY A 353 -7.56 25.65 -24.61
N GLU A 354 -7.14 25.27 -23.39
CA GLU A 354 -5.85 25.66 -22.85
C GLU A 354 -4.73 24.69 -23.28
N ARG A 355 -3.55 25.25 -23.56
CA ARG A 355 -2.35 24.47 -23.90
C ARG A 355 -1.52 24.08 -22.69
N THR A 356 -1.77 24.70 -21.55
CA THR A 356 -0.98 24.56 -20.34
C THR A 356 -1.68 23.66 -19.33
N TRP A 357 -0.87 22.91 -18.59
CA TRP A 357 -1.31 22.19 -17.41
C TRP A 357 -1.14 23.11 -16.20
N GLU A 358 -2.21 23.34 -15.46
CA GLU A 358 -2.20 24.13 -14.24
C GLU A 358 -2.09 23.19 -13.04
N PRO A 359 -1.20 23.44 -12.07
CA PRO A 359 -1.17 22.65 -10.85
C PRO A 359 -2.46 22.92 -10.05
N LEU A 360 -3.17 21.85 -9.71
CA LEU A 360 -4.35 21.88 -8.86
C LEU A 360 -3.96 21.62 -7.40
N GLN A 361 -3.06 20.66 -7.19
CA GLN A 361 -2.53 20.28 -5.88
C GLN A 361 -1.09 19.78 -6.07
N GLU A 362 -0.14 20.25 -5.28
CA GLU A 362 1.27 19.88 -5.43
C GLU A 362 1.78 19.15 -4.18
N GLY A 363 2.54 18.09 -4.42
CA GLY A 363 3.29 17.41 -3.37
C GLY A 363 2.42 16.78 -2.29
N VAL A 364 1.24 16.25 -2.60
CA VAL A 364 0.43 15.52 -1.63
C VAL A 364 1.15 14.22 -1.25
N ALA A 365 1.38 14.00 0.04
CA ALA A 365 1.99 12.75 0.48
C ALA A 365 0.97 11.62 0.28
N LEU A 366 1.30 10.61 -0.54
CA LEU A 366 0.41 9.46 -0.77
C LEU A 366 0.09 8.71 0.53
N GLU A 367 0.99 8.76 1.51
CA GLU A 367 0.81 8.18 2.83
C GLU A 367 -0.39 8.78 3.57
N GLU A 368 -0.54 10.12 3.50
CA GLU A 368 -1.64 10.85 4.11
C GLU A 368 -2.96 10.50 3.44
N ILE A 369 -2.98 10.49 2.09
CA ILE A 369 -4.15 10.13 1.29
C ILE A 369 -4.62 8.71 1.60
N LEU A 370 -3.69 7.75 1.71
CA LEU A 370 -4.00 6.35 1.99
C LEU A 370 -4.45 6.12 3.45
N GLY A 371 -4.54 7.18 4.27
CA GLY A 371 -4.86 7.06 5.69
C GLY A 371 -3.82 6.25 6.44
N MET A 372 -2.59 6.20 5.93
CA MET A 372 -1.51 5.55 6.61
C MET A 372 -1.00 6.51 7.67
N PRO A 373 -0.71 6.01 8.89
CA PRO A 373 -0.29 6.89 9.97
C PRO A 373 0.92 7.69 9.50
N ALA A 374 0.77 9.01 9.45
CA ALA A 374 1.86 9.93 9.22
C ALA A 374 2.94 9.64 10.27
N GLY A 375 3.99 8.91 9.88
CA GLY A 375 4.85 8.28 10.88
C GLY A 375 5.73 7.13 10.41
N PHE A 376 5.98 6.95 9.10
CA PHE A 376 7.07 6.09 8.64
C PHE A 376 8.45 6.75 8.86
N SER A 377 8.54 7.70 9.79
CA SER A 377 9.79 8.30 10.23
C SER A 377 10.60 7.26 10.99
N VAL A 378 11.84 7.08 10.54
CA VAL A 378 12.86 6.39 11.32
C VAL A 378 13.12 7.22 12.56
N GLN A 379 12.96 6.62 13.73
CA GLN A 379 13.20 7.24 15.03
C GLN A 379 14.23 6.43 15.81
N GLU A 380 15.01 7.09 16.65
CA GLU A 380 15.89 6.41 17.59
C GLU A 380 15.05 5.66 18.64
N ILE A 381 15.20 4.34 18.68
CA ILE A 381 14.54 3.47 19.66
C ILE A 381 15.55 3.05 20.75
N PRO A 382 15.26 3.25 22.04
CA PRO A 382 16.14 2.78 23.11
C PRO A 382 16.17 1.25 23.13
N LEU A 383 17.37 0.66 23.14
CA LEU A 383 17.53 -0.80 23.16
C LEU A 383 16.96 -1.42 24.44
N GLN A 384 16.90 -0.67 25.55
CA GLN A 384 16.26 -1.10 26.79
C GLN A 384 14.74 -1.30 26.68
N GLN A 385 14.09 -0.71 25.67
CA GLN A 385 12.65 -0.85 25.43
C GLN A 385 12.32 -2.03 24.49
N ILE A 386 13.31 -2.66 23.88
CA ILE A 386 13.11 -3.86 23.06
C ILE A 386 12.63 -5.02 23.95
N ASP A 387 11.66 -5.78 23.44
CA ASP A 387 11.32 -7.07 24.01
C ASP A 387 12.33 -8.14 23.56
N TRP A 388 13.27 -8.46 24.45
CA TRP A 388 14.36 -9.39 24.15
C TRP A 388 13.95 -10.86 24.25
N ASP A 389 12.85 -11.15 24.95
CA ASP A 389 12.40 -12.52 25.21
C ASP A 389 11.93 -13.19 23.91
N GLU A 390 11.39 -12.40 22.97
CA GLU A 390 10.96 -12.87 21.66
C GLU A 390 12.11 -13.05 20.66
N LEU A 391 13.22 -12.35 20.89
CA LEU A 391 14.36 -12.45 20.00
C LEU A 391 15.03 -13.81 20.21
N GLY A 392 15.30 -14.25 21.44
CA GLY A 392 16.07 -15.47 21.71
C GLY A 392 17.54 -15.36 21.26
N ASP A 393 18.32 -16.42 21.50
CA ASP A 393 19.75 -16.45 21.18
C ASP A 393 20.00 -16.64 19.69
N LEU A 394 20.96 -15.89 19.13
CA LEU A 394 21.40 -16.08 17.74
C LEU A 394 22.57 -17.06 17.71
N SER A 395 22.50 -18.04 16.81
CA SER A 395 23.64 -18.90 16.51
C SER A 395 24.54 -18.23 15.47
N ALA A 396 25.84 -18.54 15.50
CA ALA A 396 26.79 -18.05 14.49
C ALA A 396 26.35 -18.40 13.04
N GLU A 397 25.58 -19.48 12.87
CA GLU A 397 25.08 -19.94 11.57
C GLU A 397 23.95 -19.08 10.98
N GLU A 398 23.32 -18.19 11.77
CA GLU A 398 22.23 -17.33 11.30
C GLU A 398 22.72 -16.09 10.55
N TYR A 399 24.01 -15.76 10.68
CA TYR A 399 24.70 -14.65 9.98
C TYR A 399 25.07 -14.98 8.53
N ARG A 400 24.19 -15.65 7.77
CA ARG A 400 24.51 -16.14 6.41
C ARG A 400 24.69 -15.06 5.33
N LYS A 401 24.27 -13.83 5.61
CA LYS A 401 24.26 -12.74 4.61
C LYS A 401 25.46 -11.81 4.71
N VAL A 402 25.96 -11.60 5.92
CA VAL A 402 26.96 -10.59 6.28
C VAL A 402 27.72 -11.18 7.47
N SER A 403 29.05 -11.14 7.44
CA SER A 403 29.85 -11.63 8.58
C SER A 403 29.60 -10.79 9.83
N ILE A 404 29.78 -11.37 11.03
CA ILE A 404 29.61 -10.63 12.28
C ILE A 404 30.59 -9.45 12.37
N GLU A 405 31.81 -9.61 11.85
CA GLU A 405 32.82 -8.56 11.74
C GLU A 405 32.35 -7.39 10.87
N GLU A 406 31.78 -7.69 9.69
CA GLU A 406 31.24 -6.67 8.78
C GLU A 406 30.04 -5.93 9.39
N MET A 407 29.17 -6.60 10.15
CA MET A 407 28.11 -5.90 10.90
C MET A 407 28.64 -5.05 12.06
N ARG A 408 29.70 -5.49 12.77
CA ARG A 408 30.33 -4.67 13.81
C ARG A 408 30.94 -3.43 13.20
N GLU A 409 31.62 -3.57 12.07
CA GLU A 409 32.15 -2.43 11.31
C GLU A 409 31.01 -1.49 10.85
N GLY A 410 29.93 -2.05 10.31
CA GLY A 410 28.76 -1.28 9.90
C GLY A 410 28.10 -0.49 11.05
N LEU A 411 28.00 -1.10 12.24
CA LEU A 411 27.51 -0.41 13.45
C LEU A 411 28.47 0.69 13.92
N ARG A 412 29.78 0.50 13.83
CA ARG A 412 30.75 1.58 14.13
C ARG A 412 30.58 2.75 13.16
N LYS A 413 30.53 2.48 11.85
CA LYS A 413 30.26 3.51 10.83
C LYS A 413 28.94 4.23 11.06
N LEU A 414 27.90 3.51 11.53
CA LEU A 414 26.63 4.11 11.90
C LEU A 414 26.81 5.13 13.03
N VAL A 415 27.43 4.73 14.14
CA VAL A 415 27.58 5.56 15.34
C VAL A 415 28.54 6.72 15.10
N ASP A 416 29.67 6.46 14.46
CA ASP A 416 30.79 7.41 14.37
C ASP A 416 30.60 8.44 13.24
N VAL A 417 29.87 8.10 12.18
CA VAL A 417 29.79 8.93 10.96
C VAL A 417 28.35 9.17 10.51
N VAL A 418 27.60 8.10 10.25
CA VAL A 418 26.30 8.24 9.56
C VAL A 418 25.27 8.93 10.44
N ARG A 419 25.10 8.50 11.69
CA ARG A 419 24.11 9.09 12.61
C ARG A 419 24.37 10.59 12.83
N PRO A 420 25.57 11.05 13.22
CA PRO A 420 25.84 12.50 13.37
C PRO A 420 25.56 13.30 12.09
N ALA A 421 25.88 12.73 10.92
CA ALA A 421 25.62 13.38 9.64
C ALA A 421 24.12 13.48 9.33
N VAL A 422 23.33 12.41 9.58
CA VAL A 422 21.87 12.46 9.43
C VAL A 422 21.24 13.47 10.38
N GLU A 423 21.70 13.54 11.62
CA GLU A 423 21.26 14.55 12.60
C GLU A 423 21.56 15.98 12.13
N ALA A 424 22.63 16.16 11.35
CA ALA A 424 22.97 17.42 10.68
C ALA A 424 22.23 17.66 9.36
N GLY A 425 21.32 16.75 8.96
CA GLY A 425 20.50 16.86 7.75
C GLY A 425 21.09 16.21 6.50
N ALA A 426 22.16 15.42 6.61
CA ALA A 426 22.73 14.70 5.47
C ALA A 426 21.75 13.68 4.90
N THR A 427 21.64 13.64 3.57
CA THR A 427 20.80 12.69 2.86
C THR A 427 21.62 11.52 2.32
N ALA A 428 20.89 10.59 1.72
CA ALA A 428 21.45 9.44 1.07
C ALA A 428 22.47 9.83 -0.04
N GLU A 429 22.23 10.92 -0.75
CA GLU A 429 23.11 11.45 -1.82
C GLU A 429 24.43 11.99 -1.26
N ASP A 430 24.40 12.61 -0.07
CA ASP A 430 25.61 13.10 0.58
C ASP A 430 26.57 11.96 0.93
N PHE A 431 26.03 10.81 1.38
CA PHE A 431 26.85 9.62 1.64
C PHE A 431 27.39 8.98 0.37
N SER A 432 26.63 9.00 -0.75
CA SER A 432 27.15 8.55 -2.05
C SER A 432 28.34 9.42 -2.48
N ARG A 433 28.25 10.74 -2.35
CA ARG A 433 29.35 11.67 -2.66
C ARG A 433 30.56 11.42 -1.75
N MET A 434 30.33 11.21 -0.46
CA MET A 434 31.39 10.88 0.50
C MET A 434 32.11 9.57 0.16
N ASP A 435 31.36 8.56 -0.29
CA ASP A 435 31.93 7.28 -0.74
C ASP A 435 32.79 7.47 -1.99
N GLU A 436 32.30 8.25 -2.97
CA GLU A 436 33.06 8.58 -4.19
C GLU A 436 34.35 9.36 -3.90
N GLU A 437 34.29 10.37 -3.02
CA GLU A 437 35.45 11.17 -2.61
C GLU A 437 36.54 10.34 -1.91
N GLN A 438 36.13 9.29 -1.18
CA GLN A 438 37.04 8.38 -0.48
C GLN A 438 37.43 7.15 -1.30
N GLY A 439 36.90 7.01 -2.53
CA GLY A 439 37.13 5.83 -3.37
C GLY A 439 36.56 4.54 -2.79
N LEU A 440 35.50 4.63 -1.98
CA LEU A 440 34.80 3.49 -1.41
C LEU A 440 33.75 2.97 -2.38
N ASP A 441 33.63 1.65 -2.50
CA ASP A 441 32.49 1.05 -3.19
C ASP A 441 31.25 1.01 -2.28
N TYR A 442 30.07 0.76 -2.85
CA TYR A 442 28.83 0.67 -2.08
C TYR A 442 28.88 -0.40 -0.98
N ALA A 443 29.56 -1.53 -1.19
CA ALA A 443 29.61 -2.60 -0.21
C ALA A 443 30.35 -2.17 1.06
N HIS A 444 31.33 -1.28 0.94
CA HIS A 444 32.17 -0.83 2.05
C HIS A 444 31.91 0.63 2.45
N GLY A 445 31.07 1.35 1.71
CA GLY A 445 30.76 2.76 1.90
C GLY A 445 29.70 3.08 2.96
N TYR A 446 29.61 4.37 3.31
CA TYR A 446 28.63 4.93 4.23
C TYR A 446 27.21 4.90 3.67
N ARG A 447 27.04 4.96 2.34
CA ARG A 447 25.73 4.90 1.70
C ARG A 447 24.98 3.61 2.05
N ARG A 448 25.67 2.46 2.05
CA ARG A 448 25.06 1.18 2.42
C ARG A 448 24.64 1.16 3.89
N ILE A 449 25.40 1.81 4.77
CA ILE A 449 25.06 1.93 6.19
C ILE A 449 23.85 2.84 6.37
N TYR A 450 23.79 3.98 5.69
CA TYR A 450 22.61 4.84 5.64
C TYR A 450 21.39 4.06 5.16
N ASP A 451 21.47 3.38 4.02
CA ASP A 451 20.34 2.60 3.49
C ASP A 451 19.91 1.49 4.44
N ALA A 452 20.85 0.87 5.16
CA ALA A 452 20.56 -0.18 6.12
C ALA A 452 19.81 0.32 7.36
N PHE A 453 19.99 1.57 7.80
CA PHE A 453 19.43 2.06 9.07
C PHE A 453 18.35 3.13 8.89
N TYR A 454 18.48 3.98 7.87
CA TYR A 454 17.57 5.07 7.54
C TYR A 454 16.83 4.85 6.22
N GLY A 455 17.29 3.92 5.38
CA GLY A 455 16.64 3.62 4.11
C GLY A 455 15.29 2.91 4.30
N ALA A 456 14.29 3.35 3.55
CA ALA A 456 12.91 2.84 3.61
C ALA A 456 12.78 1.32 3.45
N ASN A 457 13.76 0.67 2.81
CA ASN A 457 13.66 -0.73 2.40
C ASN A 457 14.44 -1.70 3.31
N ASN A 458 15.41 -1.20 4.09
CA ASN A 458 16.32 -2.04 4.86
C ASN A 458 16.44 -1.66 6.33
N CYS A 459 15.86 -0.53 6.76
CA CYS A 459 15.84 -0.10 8.16
C CYS A 459 15.27 -1.17 9.10
N ILE A 460 15.60 -1.02 10.39
CA ILE A 460 15.02 -1.83 11.45
C ILE A 460 13.55 -1.44 11.57
N VAL A 461 12.65 -2.41 11.68
CA VAL A 461 11.21 -2.18 11.86
C VAL A 461 10.78 -2.83 13.16
N VAL A 462 10.12 -2.06 14.00
CA VAL A 462 9.56 -2.51 15.28
C VAL A 462 8.10 -2.06 15.42
N GLU A 463 7.30 -2.80 16.18
CA GLU A 463 5.95 -2.41 16.57
C GLU A 463 5.94 -1.93 18.02
N LYS A 464 5.31 -0.78 18.30
CA LYS A 464 5.21 -0.25 19.66
C LYS A 464 4.05 -0.91 20.40
N VAL A 465 4.36 -1.74 21.40
CA VAL A 465 3.38 -2.43 22.25
C VAL A 465 3.47 -1.87 23.67
N GLY A 466 2.60 -0.90 23.98
CA GLY A 466 2.65 -0.17 25.24
C GLY A 466 3.94 0.64 25.39
N ALA A 467 4.77 0.28 26.38
CA ALA A 467 6.06 0.90 26.65
C ALA A 467 7.25 0.18 25.99
N ARG A 468 7.02 -0.96 25.33
CA ARG A 468 8.06 -1.79 24.71
C ARG A 468 7.92 -1.82 23.20
N TYR A 469 8.96 -2.32 22.55
CA TYR A 469 9.04 -2.53 21.11
C TYR A 469 9.17 -4.01 20.79
N GLN A 470 8.23 -4.53 20.01
CA GLN A 470 8.27 -5.86 19.42
C GLN A 470 9.01 -5.80 18.09
N VAL A 471 9.96 -6.70 17.87
CA VAL A 471 10.85 -6.64 16.70
C VAL A 471 10.23 -7.35 15.50
N ILE A 472 9.99 -6.61 14.41
CA ILE A 472 9.49 -7.18 13.15
C ILE A 472 10.66 -7.63 12.28
N ASN A 473 11.70 -6.80 12.17
CA ASN A 473 12.92 -7.15 11.43
C ASN A 473 14.18 -6.60 12.15
N GLY A 474 15.36 -6.95 11.64
CA GLY A 474 16.60 -6.32 12.12
C GLY A 474 17.20 -6.93 13.40
N ARG A 475 16.68 -8.05 13.88
CA ARG A 475 17.18 -8.81 15.06
C ARG A 475 18.71 -8.87 15.18
N HIS A 476 19.42 -9.25 14.11
CA HIS A 476 20.89 -9.34 14.11
C HIS A 476 21.58 -8.02 14.45
N ARG A 477 21.04 -6.89 13.97
CA ARG A 477 21.58 -5.56 14.23
C ARG A 477 21.29 -5.11 15.66
N LEU A 478 20.09 -5.39 16.16
CA LEU A 478 19.70 -5.07 17.55
C LEU A 478 20.55 -5.85 18.56
N LEU A 479 20.72 -7.16 18.36
CA LEU A 479 21.52 -8.00 19.26
C LEU A 479 22.99 -7.59 19.27
N LEU A 480 23.57 -7.34 18.10
CA LEU A 480 24.96 -6.90 18.00
C LEU A 480 25.17 -5.50 18.59
N ALA A 481 24.22 -4.58 18.40
CA ALA A 481 24.27 -3.25 19.00
C ALA A 481 24.21 -3.31 20.53
N ARG A 482 23.38 -4.21 21.09
CA ARG A 482 23.35 -4.48 22.53
C ARG A 482 24.68 -5.04 23.04
N GLU A 483 25.29 -5.99 22.33
CA GLU A 483 26.61 -6.54 22.66
C GLU A 483 27.69 -5.46 22.63
N MET A 484 27.60 -4.52 21.69
CA MET A 484 28.51 -3.38 21.55
C MET A 484 28.25 -2.24 22.54
N GLY A 485 27.22 -2.32 23.39
CA GLY A 485 26.88 -1.26 24.34
C GLY A 485 26.30 0.00 23.70
N VAL A 486 25.64 -0.13 22.54
CA VAL A 486 24.93 0.99 21.90
C VAL A 486 23.58 1.20 22.59
N ASP A 487 23.25 2.42 23.00
CA ASP A 487 22.04 2.70 23.80
C ASP A 487 20.73 2.71 22.98
N SER A 488 20.80 3.19 21.73
CA SER A 488 19.66 3.28 20.82
C SER A 488 20.06 2.99 19.38
N LEU A 489 19.08 2.57 18.57
CA LEU A 489 19.26 2.43 17.13
C LEU A 489 18.13 3.13 16.37
N PRO A 490 18.40 3.66 15.17
CA PRO A 490 17.37 4.16 14.28
C PRO A 490 16.51 2.98 13.78
N ALA A 491 15.20 3.11 13.97
CA ALA A 491 14.22 2.13 13.51
C ALA A 491 12.92 2.82 13.10
N GLN A 492 12.25 2.23 12.13
CA GLN A 492 10.88 2.54 11.77
C GLN A 492 9.94 1.93 12.82
N VAL A 493 9.10 2.78 13.42
CA VAL A 493 8.17 2.37 14.47
C VAL A 493 6.75 2.30 13.92
N LEU A 494 6.19 1.10 13.92
CA LEU A 494 4.78 0.90 13.66
C LEU A 494 4.01 1.15 14.95
N ILE A 495 3.14 2.16 14.94
CA ILE A 495 2.20 2.41 16.03
C ILE A 495 0.91 1.66 15.67
N PRO A 496 0.53 0.60 16.41
CA PRO A 496 -0.75 -0.03 16.18
C PRO A 496 -1.87 1.01 16.40
N PRO A 497 -2.97 0.96 15.62
CA PRO A 497 -4.12 1.82 15.85
C PRO A 497 -4.52 1.72 17.32
N ARG A 498 -4.65 2.86 18.02
CA ARG A 498 -5.03 2.86 19.44
C ARG A 498 -6.33 2.08 19.60
N ASP A 499 -6.26 0.93 20.28
CA ASP A 499 -7.46 0.22 20.72
C ASP A 499 -8.23 1.17 21.65
N SER A 500 -9.43 1.55 21.24
CA SER A 500 -10.33 2.49 21.92
C SER A 500 -10.79 2.03 23.31
N LYS A 501 -10.36 0.85 23.77
CA LYS A 501 -10.79 0.22 25.03
C LYS A 501 -10.03 0.65 26.27
N SER A 502 -8.88 1.32 26.16
CA SER A 502 -8.08 1.71 27.34
C SER A 502 -8.60 2.97 28.06
N ARG A 503 -9.73 3.55 27.63
CA ARG A 503 -10.31 4.76 28.24
C ARG A 503 -11.43 4.53 29.27
N GLU A 504 -11.87 3.30 29.51
CA GLU A 504 -12.98 3.02 30.44
C GLU A 504 -12.57 2.55 31.85
N GLY A 505 -11.27 2.57 32.18
CA GLY A 505 -10.78 2.01 33.45
C GLY A 505 -10.01 3.00 34.34
N SER A 506 -10.57 4.18 34.65
CA SER A 506 -10.13 5.01 35.78
C SER A 506 -11.08 6.20 36.00
N LEU A 507 -12.34 5.92 36.34
CA LEU A 507 -13.14 6.87 37.12
C LEU A 507 -13.08 6.36 38.56
N ASP A 508 -12.10 6.88 39.31
CA ASP A 508 -12.04 6.74 40.76
C ASP A 508 -13.36 7.25 41.34
N THR A 509 -14.10 6.34 41.95
CA THR A 509 -15.11 6.64 42.95
C THR A 509 -14.41 7.31 44.13
N GLN A 510 -14.43 8.64 44.17
CA GLN A 510 -14.27 9.36 45.44
C GLN A 510 -15.51 9.06 46.29
N GLU A 511 -15.33 8.25 47.33
CA GLU A 511 -16.27 8.17 48.45
C GLU A 511 -16.36 9.55 49.12
N PRO A 512 -17.57 10.07 49.39
CA PRO A 512 -17.71 11.25 50.23
C PRO A 512 -17.49 10.86 51.70
N ASP A 513 -16.47 11.45 52.31
CA ASP A 513 -16.29 11.45 53.76
C ASP A 513 -17.57 12.00 54.42
N THR A 514 -18.06 11.25 55.39
CA THR A 514 -19.21 11.60 56.24
C THR A 514 -18.70 12.18 57.55
N GLU A 515 -19.02 13.45 57.79
CA GLU A 515 -19.19 14.06 59.12
C GLU A 515 -20.51 14.82 59.17
#